data_AF-A0A149QT17-F1
#
_entry.id   AF-A0A149QT17-F1
#
_cell.length_a   1.000
_cell.length_b   1.000
_cell.length_c   1.000
_cell.angle_alpha   90.00
_cell.angle_beta   90.00
_cell.angle_gamma   90.00
#
_symmetry.space_group_name_H-M   'P 1'
#
loop_
_entity.id
_entity.type
_entity.pdbx_description
1 polymer ?
#
loop_
_entity_poly.entity_id
_entity_poly.type
_entity_poly.pdbx_seq_one_letter_code
_entity_poly.pdbx_strand_id
1 'polypeptide(L)'
;MIRTGEQFDLLAWAPPETVAAFNPQLIRANSYGGRLSRAISVSLDGCGYSRAEIAARMSEHLGRKISLNILNAYASVARETHEISVSRFDALVSATGDRRLLEFVAADHGFSVIDRRYLPMIELAAVQEHRRDLARKERAIRGAVRGGRW
;
A
#
# COMPACT_ATOMS: atom_id res chain seq x y z
N MET A 1 -5.68 -51.07 0.56
CA MET A 1 -6.73 -50.10 0.22
C MET A 1 -6.05 -48.74 0.11
N ILE A 2 -5.68 -48.34 -1.11
CA ILE A 2 -4.91 -47.11 -1.38
C ILE A 2 -5.86 -45.93 -1.21
N ARG A 3 -5.52 -44.98 -0.32
CA ARG A 3 -6.32 -43.77 -0.11
C ARG A 3 -6.31 -42.95 -1.40
N THR A 4 -7.50 -42.66 -1.91
CA THR A 4 -7.76 -41.78 -3.05
C THR A 4 -6.96 -40.49 -2.88
N GLY A 5 -6.12 -40.21 -3.88
CA GLY A 5 -5.18 -39.09 -3.85
C GLY A 5 -5.89 -37.75 -3.68
N GLU A 6 -5.36 -36.93 -2.78
CA GLU A 6 -5.70 -35.51 -2.69
C GLU A 6 -5.23 -34.84 -3.98
N GLN A 7 -6.15 -34.70 -4.94
CA GLN A 7 -5.90 -33.94 -6.15
C GLN A 7 -5.96 -32.46 -5.78
N PHE A 8 -4.79 -31.85 -5.55
CA PHE A 8 -4.68 -30.41 -5.36
C PHE A 8 -5.24 -29.68 -6.60
N ASP A 9 -6.09 -28.68 -6.37
CA ASP A 9 -6.71 -27.90 -7.43
C ASP A 9 -5.67 -27.00 -8.11
N LEU A 10 -5.26 -27.39 -9.32
CA LEU A 10 -4.30 -26.67 -10.16
C LEU A 10 -4.78 -25.27 -10.55
N LEU A 11 -6.07 -24.97 -10.42
CA LEU A 11 -6.67 -23.68 -10.78
C LEU A 11 -6.94 -22.79 -9.57
N ALA A 12 -6.62 -23.23 -8.34
CA ALA A 12 -6.85 -22.46 -7.12
C ALA A 12 -5.85 -21.30 -6.91
N TRP A 13 -4.82 -21.20 -7.75
CA TRP A 13 -3.85 -20.10 -7.64
C TRP A 13 -4.47 -18.78 -8.12
N ALA A 14 -4.60 -17.82 -7.20
CA ALA A 14 -4.93 -16.43 -7.51
C ALA A 14 -3.70 -15.54 -7.31
N PRO A 15 -3.48 -14.53 -8.18
CA PRO A 15 -2.40 -13.59 -8.00
C PRO A 15 -2.61 -12.81 -6.69
N PRO A 16 -1.54 -12.55 -5.92
CA PRO A 16 -1.65 -11.78 -4.69
C PRO A 16 -2.07 -10.33 -5.01
N GLU A 17 -2.94 -9.75 -4.19
CA GLU A 17 -3.19 -8.30 -4.22
C GLU A 17 -1.92 -7.55 -3.81
N THR A 18 -1.20 -7.04 -4.81
CA THR A 18 0.07 -6.34 -4.61
C THR A 18 -0.13 -4.99 -3.93
N VAL A 19 -1.25 -4.33 -4.22
CA VAL A 19 -1.64 -3.03 -3.66
C VAL A 19 -2.82 -3.22 -2.74
N ALA A 20 -2.71 -2.73 -1.50
CA ALA A 20 -3.86 -2.66 -0.60
C ALA A 20 -4.30 -1.20 -0.48
N ALA A 21 -5.50 -0.91 -0.96
CA ALA A 21 -6.11 0.41 -0.90
C ALA A 21 -7.42 0.37 -0.09
N PHE A 22 -7.85 1.52 0.44
CA PHE A 22 -9.18 1.65 1.00
C PHE A 22 -10.24 1.68 -0.10
N ASN A 23 -11.43 1.16 0.21
CA ASN A 23 -12.59 1.38 -0.63
C ASN A 23 -12.93 2.89 -0.63
N PRO A 24 -12.97 3.57 -1.80
CA PRO A 24 -13.20 5.01 -1.88
C PRO A 24 -14.53 5.47 -1.29
N GLN A 25 -15.57 4.63 -1.33
CA GLN A 25 -16.87 4.93 -0.74
C GLN A 25 -16.83 4.94 0.79
N LEU A 26 -16.01 4.08 1.41
CA LEU A 26 -15.87 4.05 2.88
C LEU A 26 -15.17 5.29 3.43
N ILE A 27 -14.16 5.78 2.69
CA ILE A 27 -13.35 6.93 3.10
C ILE A 27 -13.81 8.27 2.49
N ARG A 28 -14.99 8.31 1.88
CA ARG A 28 -15.51 9.52 1.22
C ARG A 28 -15.66 10.68 2.21
N ALA A 29 -15.06 11.82 1.86
CA ALA A 29 -15.19 13.10 2.56
C ALA A 29 -14.87 14.27 1.61
N ASN A 30 -15.28 15.49 1.99
CA ASN A 30 -15.12 16.69 1.17
C ASN A 30 -13.69 17.28 1.17
N SER A 31 -12.85 16.85 2.11
CA SER A 31 -11.47 17.33 2.25
C SER A 31 -10.51 16.14 2.38
N TYR A 32 -9.22 16.37 2.07
CA TYR A 32 -8.18 15.37 2.26
C TYR A 32 -8.09 14.92 3.73
N GLY A 33 -8.08 15.87 4.68
CA GLY A 33 -8.08 15.58 6.11
C GLY A 33 -9.30 14.76 6.55
N GLY A 34 -10.48 15.06 6.01
CA GLY A 34 -11.68 14.25 6.27
C GLY A 34 -11.55 12.81 5.75
N ARG A 35 -10.97 12.61 4.56
CA ARG A 35 -10.71 11.26 4.02
C ARG A 35 -9.69 10.52 4.88
N LEU A 36 -8.64 11.20 5.34
CA LEU A 36 -7.64 10.64 6.24
C LEU A 36 -8.27 10.22 7.58
N SER A 37 -9.10 11.05 8.20
CA SER A 37 -9.80 10.67 9.43
C SER A 37 -10.69 9.44 9.24
N ARG A 38 -11.37 9.32 8.09
CA ARG A 38 -12.16 8.12 7.76
C ARG A 38 -11.28 6.89 7.56
N ALA A 39 -10.16 7.03 6.85
CA ALA A 39 -9.18 5.96 6.66
C ALA A 39 -8.62 5.47 8.01
N ILE A 40 -8.31 6.40 8.92
CA ILE A 40 -7.90 6.08 10.30
C ILE A 40 -9.01 5.31 11.00
N SER A 41 -10.27 5.78 10.98
CA SER A 41 -11.37 5.05 11.63
C SER A 41 -11.52 3.63 11.08
N VAL A 42 -11.51 3.46 9.75
CA VAL A 42 -11.59 2.13 9.11
C VAL A 42 -10.43 1.22 9.54
N SER A 43 -9.22 1.78 9.69
CA SER A 43 -8.04 1.02 10.14
C SER A 43 -8.17 0.60 11.60
N LEU A 44 -8.62 1.51 12.47
CA LEU A 44 -8.85 1.22 13.89
C LEU A 44 -9.89 0.12 14.08
N ASP A 45 -10.98 0.18 13.32
CA ASP A 45 -12.09 -0.77 13.45
C ASP A 45 -11.75 -2.15 12.83
N GLY A 46 -10.82 -2.21 11.88
CA GLY A 46 -10.45 -3.43 11.15
C GLY A 46 -9.22 -4.19 11.64
N CYS A 47 -8.38 -3.58 12.50
CA CYS A 47 -7.09 -4.18 12.89
C CYS A 47 -7.15 -5.22 14.03
N GLY A 48 -8.33 -5.45 14.61
CA GLY A 48 -8.53 -6.48 15.65
C GLY A 48 -8.10 -6.09 17.07
N TYR A 49 -7.60 -4.86 17.27
CA TYR A 49 -7.25 -4.33 18.59
C TYR A 49 -8.25 -3.28 19.05
N SER A 50 -8.46 -3.17 20.36
CA SER A 50 -9.21 -2.05 20.92
C SER A 50 -8.46 -0.74 20.72
N ARG A 51 -9.20 0.37 20.63
CA ARG A 51 -8.58 1.70 20.50
C ARG A 51 -7.66 2.06 21.66
N ALA A 52 -7.93 1.53 22.86
CA ALA A 52 -7.06 1.72 24.03
C ALA A 52 -5.72 0.99 23.85
N GLU A 53 -5.72 -0.24 23.34
CA GLU A 53 -4.51 -1.00 23.02
C GLU A 53 -3.71 -0.32 21.91
N ILE A 54 -4.39 0.19 20.87
CA ILE A 54 -3.72 0.92 19.78
C ILE A 54 -3.04 2.18 20.32
N ALA A 55 -3.73 2.96 21.15
CA ALA A 55 -3.12 4.14 21.78
C ALA A 55 -1.92 3.78 22.66
N ALA A 56 -1.97 2.65 23.37
CA ALA A 56 -0.84 2.14 24.16
C ALA A 56 0.35 1.76 23.28
N ARG A 57 0.13 1.00 22.20
CA ARG A 57 1.16 0.63 21.22
C ARG A 57 1.78 1.84 20.54
N MET A 58 0.96 2.81 20.14
CA MET A 58 1.46 4.08 19.60
C MET A 58 2.31 4.82 20.63
N SER A 59 1.93 4.76 21.91
CA SER A 59 2.70 5.41 22.99
C SER A 59 4.07 4.76 23.18
N GLU A 60 4.11 3.43 23.15
CA GLU A 60 5.33 2.63 23.21
C GLU A 60 6.26 2.95 22.03
N HIS A 61 5.73 2.93 20.81
CA HIS A 61 6.48 3.27 19.59
C HIS A 61 7.08 4.67 19.63
N LEU A 62 6.33 5.64 20.17
CA LEU A 62 6.77 7.05 20.24
C LEU A 62 7.64 7.37 21.47
N GLY A 63 7.71 6.49 22.46
CA GLY A 63 8.31 6.78 23.77
C GLY A 63 7.58 7.89 24.56
N ARG A 64 6.33 8.21 24.22
CA ARG A 64 5.51 9.22 24.90
C ARG A 64 4.02 8.89 24.84
N LYS A 65 3.28 9.28 25.87
CA LYS A 65 1.86 8.94 26.01
C LYS A 65 1.00 9.59 24.90
N ILE A 66 0.21 8.75 24.23
CA ILE A 66 -0.95 9.11 23.39
C ILE A 66 -2.20 8.68 24.14
N SER A 67 -3.11 9.62 24.38
CA SER A 67 -4.39 9.30 25.03
C SER A 67 -5.39 8.74 24.03
N LEU A 68 -6.32 7.92 24.52
CA LEU A 68 -7.47 7.44 23.74
C LEU A 68 -8.26 8.60 23.12
N ASN A 69 -8.42 9.71 23.84
CA ASN A 69 -9.12 10.89 23.35
C ASN A 69 -8.43 11.55 22.15
N ILE A 70 -7.09 11.59 22.14
CA ILE A 70 -6.33 12.10 21.00
C ILE A 70 -6.50 11.16 19.81
N LEU A 71 -6.39 9.84 20.02
CA LEU A 71 -6.58 8.86 18.95
C LEU A 71 -7.97 8.96 18.32
N ASN A 72 -9.02 9.05 19.16
CA ASN A 72 -10.38 9.23 18.69
C ASN A 72 -10.59 10.55 17.94
N ALA A 73 -9.83 11.60 18.29
CA ALA A 73 -9.90 12.86 17.57
C ALA A 73 -9.36 12.74 16.15
N TYR A 74 -8.26 12.01 15.94
CA TYR A 74 -7.71 11.76 14.60
C TYR A 74 -8.69 10.99 13.70
N ALA A 75 -9.47 10.07 14.27
CA ALA A 75 -10.47 9.30 13.53
C ALA A 75 -11.79 10.06 13.27
N SER A 76 -11.95 11.29 13.77
CA SER A 76 -13.20 12.04 13.75
C SER A 76 -13.18 13.18 12.73
N VAL A 77 -14.00 13.07 11.67
CA VAL A 77 -14.18 14.15 10.67
C VAL A 77 -14.71 15.44 11.29
N ALA A 78 -15.49 15.35 12.39
CA ALA A 78 -16.03 16.53 13.07
C ALA A 78 -14.98 17.33 13.87
N ARG A 79 -13.74 16.82 14.02
CA ARG A 79 -12.67 17.47 14.80
C ARG A 79 -11.56 17.97 13.88
N GLU A 80 -11.89 18.98 13.08
CA GLU A 80 -11.02 19.51 12.01
C GLU A 80 -9.68 20.06 12.52
N THR A 81 -9.57 20.45 13.79
CA THR A 81 -8.34 21.01 14.37
C THR A 81 -7.31 19.96 14.78
N HIS A 82 -7.68 18.67 14.81
CA HIS A 82 -6.81 17.61 15.30
C HIS A 82 -6.16 16.88 14.14
N GLU A 83 -5.13 17.50 13.57
CA GLU A 83 -4.30 16.87 12.54
C GLU A 83 -3.25 15.94 13.16
N ILE A 84 -3.10 14.76 12.57
CA ILE A 84 -2.09 13.79 13.00
C ILE A 84 -0.72 14.20 12.42
N SER A 85 0.29 14.32 13.28
CA SER A 85 1.66 14.55 12.83
C SER A 85 2.23 13.30 12.17
N VAL A 86 3.20 13.47 11.25
CA VAL A 86 3.86 12.35 10.55
C VAL A 86 4.39 11.28 11.52
N SER A 87 5.03 11.68 12.62
CA SER A 87 5.52 10.73 13.64
C SER A 87 4.40 9.91 14.31
N ARG A 88 3.25 10.53 14.59
CA ARG A 88 2.10 9.82 15.17
C ARG A 88 1.41 8.95 14.13
N PHE A 89 1.40 9.37 12.87
CA PHE A 89 0.90 8.58 11.77
C PHE A 89 1.74 7.32 11.57
N ASP A 90 3.07 7.42 11.58
CA ASP A 90 3.98 6.26 11.54
C ASP A 90 3.73 5.30 12.71
N ALA A 91 3.54 5.84 13.93
CA ALA A 91 3.19 5.04 15.09
C ALA A 91 1.83 4.33 14.93
N LEU A 92 0.84 4.99 14.31
CA LEU A 92 -0.46 4.39 14.02
C LEU A 92 -0.34 3.25 13.00
N VAL A 93 0.42 3.45 11.92
CA VAL A 93 0.70 2.41 10.92
C VAL A 93 1.37 1.21 11.58
N SER A 94 2.38 1.46 12.42
CA SER A 94 3.08 0.40 13.16
C SER A 94 2.17 -0.33 14.16
N ALA A 95 1.30 0.39 14.87
CA ALA A 95 0.40 -0.19 15.86
C ALA A 95 -0.74 -1.04 15.25
N THR A 96 -1.23 -0.64 14.07
CA THR A 96 -2.35 -1.29 13.36
C THR A 96 -1.89 -2.32 12.34
N GLY A 97 -0.67 -2.20 11.80
CA GLY A 97 -0.17 -2.99 10.68
C GLY A 97 -0.87 -2.68 9.35
N ASP A 98 -1.70 -1.64 9.28
CA ASP A 98 -2.54 -1.37 8.11
C ASP A 98 -1.77 -0.56 7.05
N ARG A 99 -1.17 -1.27 6.08
CA ARG A 99 -0.43 -0.65 4.96
C ARG A 99 -1.29 0.24 4.07
N ARG A 100 -2.62 0.12 4.09
CA ARG A 100 -3.53 0.96 3.28
C ARG A 100 -3.40 2.43 3.65
N LEU A 101 -3.02 2.74 4.89
CA LEU A 101 -2.74 4.10 5.33
C LEU A 101 -1.58 4.73 4.54
N LEU A 102 -0.50 3.97 4.30
CA LEU A 102 0.62 4.45 3.49
C LEU A 102 0.23 4.57 2.01
N GLU A 103 -0.53 3.61 1.48
CA GLU A 103 -1.05 3.67 0.11
C GLU A 103 -1.91 4.92 -0.10
N PHE A 104 -2.77 5.26 0.86
CA PHE A 104 -3.60 6.46 0.82
C PHE A 104 -2.78 7.75 0.65
N VAL A 105 -1.62 7.84 1.29
CA VAL A 105 -0.74 9.01 1.15
C VAL A 105 0.01 8.98 -0.19
N ALA A 106 0.42 7.80 -0.66
CA ALA A 106 1.22 7.64 -1.87
C ALA A 106 0.43 7.82 -3.18
N ALA A 107 -0.84 7.39 -3.20
CA ALA A 107 -1.63 7.24 -4.43
C ALA A 107 -1.79 8.53 -5.24
N ASP A 108 -2.09 9.66 -4.57
CA ASP A 108 -2.28 10.96 -5.24
C ASP A 108 -0.97 11.49 -5.90
N HIS A 109 0.18 10.90 -5.57
CA HIS A 109 1.49 11.21 -6.16
C HIS A 109 1.90 10.25 -7.29
N GLY A 110 1.05 9.28 -7.65
CA GLY A 110 1.38 8.26 -8.64
C GLY A 110 2.35 7.19 -8.12
N PHE A 111 2.49 7.07 -6.79
CA PHE A 111 3.27 6.01 -6.14
C PHE A 111 2.34 4.94 -5.56
N SER A 112 2.90 3.75 -5.31
CA SER A 112 2.21 2.66 -4.64
C SER A 112 3.11 1.96 -3.63
N VAL A 113 2.50 1.43 -2.58
CA VAL A 113 3.15 0.81 -1.43
C VAL A 113 3.04 -0.70 -1.54
N ILE A 114 4.17 -1.32 -1.85
CA ILE A 114 4.32 -2.76 -2.04
C ILE A 114 5.30 -3.33 -1.01
N ASP A 115 5.21 -4.65 -0.80
CA ASP A 115 6.19 -5.36 0.03
C ASP A 115 7.58 -5.31 -0.60
N ARG A 116 8.60 -5.06 0.22
CA ARG A 116 10.00 -4.95 -0.22
C ARG A 116 10.51 -6.21 -0.92
N ARG A 117 9.93 -7.38 -0.64
CA ARG A 117 10.28 -8.65 -1.32
C ARG A 117 10.06 -8.61 -2.83
N TYR A 118 9.23 -7.70 -3.33
CA TYR A 118 8.96 -7.53 -4.75
C TYR A 118 9.92 -6.58 -5.47
N LEU A 119 10.79 -5.85 -4.75
CA LEU A 119 11.72 -4.89 -5.37
C LEU A 119 12.62 -5.53 -6.45
N PRO A 120 13.21 -6.73 -6.25
CA PRO A 120 14.01 -7.37 -7.30
C PRO A 120 13.21 -7.67 -8.57
N MET A 121 11.90 -7.93 -8.46
CA MET A 121 11.05 -8.18 -9.62
C MET A 121 10.78 -6.90 -10.42
N ILE A 122 10.69 -5.75 -9.74
CA ILE A 122 10.58 -4.45 -10.40
C ILE A 122 11.86 -4.10 -11.14
N GLU A 123 13.01 -4.33 -10.49
CA GLU A 123 14.32 -4.15 -11.14
C GLU A 123 14.44 -5.03 -12.38
N LEU A 124 14.07 -6.31 -12.28
CA LEU A 124 14.05 -7.23 -13.40
C LEU A 124 13.12 -6.74 -14.53
N ALA A 125 11.93 -6.26 -14.20
CA ALA A 125 10.98 -5.72 -15.18
C ALA A 125 11.56 -4.50 -15.92
N ALA A 126 12.22 -3.58 -15.20
CA ALA A 126 12.87 -2.42 -15.80
C ALA A 126 14.01 -2.81 -16.76
N VAL A 127 14.83 -3.81 -16.39
CA VAL A 127 15.88 -4.34 -17.28
C VAL A 127 15.27 -5.00 -18.52
N GLN A 128 14.18 -5.75 -18.38
CA GLN A 128 13.50 -6.39 -19.51
C GLN A 128 12.90 -5.37 -20.48
N GLU A 129 12.31 -4.29 -19.97
CA GLU A 129 11.83 -3.18 -20.77
C GLU A 129 12.96 -2.56 -21.59
N HIS A 130 14.07 -2.23 -20.94
CA HIS A 130 15.25 -1.68 -21.64
C HIS A 130 15.80 -2.62 -22.72
N ARG A 131 15.86 -3.93 -22.44
CA ARG A 131 16.28 -4.93 -23.44
C ARG A 131 15.36 -4.94 -24.67
N ARG A 132 14.05 -4.81 -24.49
CA ARG A 132 13.08 -4.76 -25.59
C ARG A 132 13.30 -3.51 -26.44
N ASP A 133 13.60 -2.39 -25.81
CA ASP A 133 13.88 -1.12 -26.49
C ASP A 133 15.15 -1.19 -27.35
N LEU A 134 16.23 -1.74 -26.77
CA LEU A 134 17.47 -1.98 -27.50
C LEU A 134 17.26 -2.93 -28.68
N ALA A 135 16.53 -4.03 -28.48
CA ALA A 135 16.20 -4.96 -29.55
C ALA A 135 15.32 -4.34 -30.66
N ARG A 136 14.45 -3.37 -30.33
CA ARG A 136 13.69 -2.60 -31.33
C ARG A 136 14.63 -1.70 -32.15
N LYS A 137 15.53 -0.96 -31.49
CA LYS A 137 16.53 -0.11 -32.15
C LYS A 137 17.45 -0.92 -33.07
N GLU A 138 17.95 -2.05 -32.60
CA GLU A 138 18.81 -2.94 -33.37
C GLU A 138 18.11 -3.43 -34.65
N ARG A 139 16.85 -3.84 -34.56
CA ARG A 139 16.06 -4.25 -35.74
C ARG A 139 15.88 -3.12 -36.75
N ALA A 140 15.63 -1.89 -36.29
CA ALA A 140 15.51 -0.73 -37.16
C ALA A 140 16.82 -0.45 -37.92
N ILE A 141 17.96 -0.49 -37.21
CA ILE A 141 19.29 -0.29 -37.81
C ILE A 141 19.59 -1.39 -38.83
N ARG A 142 19.36 -2.67 -38.49
CA ARG A 142 19.55 -3.80 -39.42
C ARG A 142 18.69 -3.66 -40.68
N GLY A 143 17.46 -3.16 -40.55
CA GLY A 143 16.58 -2.85 -41.67
C GLY A 143 17.15 -1.75 -42.58
N ALA A 144 17.66 -0.66 -41.99
CA ALA A 144 18.28 0.44 -42.75
C ALA A 144 19.54 0.00 -43.51
N VAL A 145 20.41 -0.79 -42.86
CA VAL A 145 21.62 -1.36 -43.49
C VAL A 145 21.27 -2.26 -44.68
N ARG A 146 20.27 -3.15 -44.54
CA ARG A 146 19.84 -4.04 -45.63
C ARG A 146 19.12 -3.30 -46.77
N GLY A 147 18.47 -2.18 -46.46
CA GLY A 147 17.74 -1.36 -47.43
C GLY A 147 18.61 -0.40 -48.26
N GLY A 148 19.94 -0.40 -48.09
CA GLY A 148 20.87 0.39 -48.91
C GLY A 148 20.69 1.92 -48.80
N ARG A 149 20.06 2.42 -47.73
CA ARG A 149 19.96 3.86 -47.45
C ARG A 149 21.08 4.29 -46.52
N TRP A 150 22.26 4.45 -47.10
CA TRP A 150 23.39 5.21 -46.55
C TRP A 150 23.97 6.04 -47.70
#